data_AF-A0A7C9ADL2-F1
#
_entry.id   AF-A0A7C9ADL2-F1
#
_cell.length_a   1.000
_cell.length_b   1.000
_cell.length_c   1.000
_cell.angle_alpha   90.00
_cell.angle_beta   90.00
_cell.angle_gamma   90.00
#
_symmetry.space_group_name_H-M   'P 1'
#
loop_
_entity.id
_entity.type
_entity.pdbx_description
1 polymer ?
#
loop_
_entity_poly.entity_id
_entity_poly.type
_entity_poly.pdbx_seq_one_letter_code
_entity_poly.pdbx_strand_id
1 'polypeptide(L)'
;KLGELEAELTEMNSNNEKMQQAYNELVEYKLVLEKGGEFFHSAQRSAAAQQIESDSQHAEESLDTPLLLDQDKLADPSKPVQLGFLTGLVPRDKSMAFERILFRATRGNVFVRQASVENPVIDP
;
A
#
# COMPACT_ATOMS: atom_id res chain seq x y z
N LYS A 1 -47.90 6.81 -17.81
CA LYS A 1 -47.21 8.11 -18.01
C LYS A 1 -46.47 8.58 -16.75
N LEU A 2 -47.14 9.04 -15.68
CA LEU A 2 -46.42 9.59 -14.51
C LEU A 2 -45.60 8.52 -13.75
N GLY A 3 -46.17 7.34 -13.50
CA GLY A 3 -45.44 6.26 -12.81
C GLY A 3 -44.33 5.60 -13.64
N GLU A 4 -44.42 5.66 -14.98
CA GLU A 4 -43.33 5.20 -15.86
C GLU A 4 -42.15 6.18 -15.81
N LEU A 5 -42.43 7.49 -15.84
CA LEU A 5 -41.42 8.54 -15.66
C LEU A 5 -40.75 8.47 -14.28
N GLU A 6 -41.52 8.20 -13.22
CA GLU A 6 -40.99 8.02 -11.88
C GLU A 6 -40.06 6.80 -11.79
N ALA A 7 -40.45 5.67 -12.39
CA ALA A 7 -39.62 4.48 -12.46
C ALA A 7 -38.32 4.73 -13.23
N GLU A 8 -38.40 5.39 -14.39
CA GLU A 8 -37.23 5.74 -15.21
C GLU A 8 -36.27 6.68 -14.46
N LEU A 9 -36.79 7.71 -13.78
CA LEU A 9 -35.97 8.62 -12.97
C LEU A 9 -35.30 7.91 -11.80
N THR A 10 -36.02 7.00 -11.13
CA THR A 10 -35.49 6.22 -10.02
C THR A 10 -34.37 5.29 -10.48
N GLU A 11 -34.56 4.63 -11.63
CA GLU A 11 -33.54 3.79 -12.24
C GLU A 11 -32.30 4.60 -12.65
N MET A 12 -32.51 5.75 -13.30
CA MET A 12 -31.44 6.65 -13.70
C MET A 12 -30.62 7.15 -12.49
N ASN A 13 -31.28 7.49 -11.39
CA ASN A 13 -30.60 7.91 -10.15
C ASN A 13 -29.75 6.76 -9.57
N SER A 14 -30.31 5.55 -9.45
CA SER A 14 -29.56 4.38 -8.97
C SER A 14 -28.34 4.09 -9.87
N ASN A 15 -28.50 4.23 -11.18
CA ASN A 15 -27.39 4.01 -12.12
C ASN A 15 -26.31 5.08 -11.99
N ASN A 16 -26.71 6.33 -11.75
CA ASN A 16 -25.78 7.43 -11.50
C ASN A 16 -24.98 7.21 -10.21
N GLU A 17 -25.64 6.82 -9.11
CA GLU A 17 -24.99 6.49 -7.83
C GLU A 17 -23.95 5.37 -7.99
N LYS A 18 -24.31 4.27 -8.67
CA LYS A 18 -23.37 3.17 -8.96
C LYS A 18 -22.18 3.63 -9.79
N MET A 19 -22.43 4.48 -10.79
CA MET A 19 -21.37 5.01 -11.65
C MET A 19 -20.43 5.92 -10.86
N GLN A 20 -20.97 6.75 -9.95
CA GLN A 20 -20.19 7.63 -9.10
C GLN A 20 -19.34 6.84 -8.11
N GLN A 21 -19.89 5.79 -7.49
CA GLN A 21 -19.15 4.88 -6.62
C GLN A 21 -18.00 4.21 -7.36
N ALA A 22 -18.26 3.57 -8.50
CA ALA A 22 -17.22 2.90 -9.30
C ALA A 22 -16.13 3.88 -9.78
N TYR A 23 -16.51 5.13 -10.09
CA TYR A 23 -15.56 6.18 -10.43
C TYR A 23 -14.67 6.52 -9.23
N ASN A 24 -15.23 6.70 -8.03
CA ASN A 24 -14.48 7.01 -6.81
C ASN A 24 -13.49 5.88 -6.46
N GLU A 25 -13.93 4.62 -6.52
CA GLU A 25 -13.06 3.45 -6.31
C GLU A 25 -11.88 3.44 -7.28
N LEU A 26 -12.11 3.75 -8.56
CA LEU A 26 -11.05 3.79 -9.56
C LEU A 26 -10.06 4.94 -9.33
N VAL A 27 -10.55 6.10 -8.87
CA VAL A 27 -9.71 7.24 -8.51
C VAL A 27 -8.83 6.90 -7.30
N GLU A 28 -9.40 6.28 -6.27
CA GLU A 28 -8.64 5.80 -5.12
C GLU A 28 -7.54 4.83 -5.56
N TYR A 29 -7.91 3.81 -6.35
CA TYR A 29 -6.96 2.80 -6.80
C TYR A 29 -5.81 3.40 -7.62
N LYS A 30 -6.12 4.30 -8.55
CA LYS A 30 -5.12 5.02 -9.35
C LYS A 30 -4.13 5.77 -8.46
N LEU A 31 -4.65 6.52 -7.47
CA LEU A 31 -3.83 7.33 -6.58
C LEU A 31 -2.89 6.47 -5.71
N VAL A 32 -3.42 5.35 -5.20
CA VAL A 32 -2.64 4.38 -4.42
C VAL A 32 -1.52 3.78 -5.24
N LEU A 33 -1.74 3.48 -6.53
CA LEU A 33 -0.69 2.98 -7.43
C LEU A 33 0.38 4.04 -7.73
N GLU A 34 -0.02 5.28 -8.02
CA GLU A 34 0.91 6.37 -8.30
C GLU A 34 1.83 6.63 -7.10
N LYS A 35 1.27 6.75 -5.89
CA LYS A 35 2.04 6.97 -4.66
C LYS A 35 2.80 5.75 -4.19
N GLY A 36 2.20 4.56 -4.32
CA GLY A 36 2.87 3.30 -4.03
C GLY A 36 4.12 3.09 -4.88
N GLY A 37 4.03 3.36 -6.19
CA GLY A 37 5.14 3.21 -7.13
C GLY A 37 6.36 4.06 -6.77
N GLU A 38 6.15 5.31 -6.34
CA GLU A 38 7.23 6.19 -5.88
C GLU A 38 8.05 5.55 -4.75
N PHE A 39 7.40 4.87 -3.80
CA PHE A 39 8.08 4.21 -2.68
C PHE A 39 8.94 3.03 -3.12
N PHE A 40 8.39 2.14 -3.96
CA PHE A 40 9.12 0.94 -4.39
C PHE A 40 10.33 1.29 -5.26
N HIS A 41 10.20 2.28 -6.15
CA HIS A 41 11.33 2.77 -6.95
C HIS A 41 12.42 3.41 -6.07
N SER A 42 12.03 4.17 -5.05
CA SER A 42 13.00 4.71 -4.10
C SER A 42 13.73 3.59 -3.33
N ALA A 43 13.00 2.60 -2.83
CA ALA A 43 13.56 1.49 -2.08
C ALA A 43 14.52 0.65 -2.92
N GLN A 44 14.17 0.34 -4.17
CA GLN A 44 15.04 -0.38 -5.11
C GLN A 44 16.35 0.37 -5.37
N ARG A 45 16.29 1.69 -5.61
CA ARG A 45 17.49 2.51 -5.80
C ARG A 45 18.37 2.55 -4.56
N SER A 46 17.77 2.69 -3.38
CA SER A 46 18.52 2.66 -2.11
C SER A 46 19.19 1.31 -1.87
N ALA A 47 18.50 0.19 -2.12
CA ALA A 47 19.07 -1.14 -1.98
C ALA A 47 20.23 -1.37 -2.96
N ALA A 48 20.08 -0.96 -4.22
CA ALA A 48 21.14 -1.07 -5.23
C ALA A 48 22.37 -0.21 -4.86
N ALA A 49 22.18 0.99 -4.32
CA ALA A 49 23.28 1.83 -3.86
C ALA A 49 24.04 1.19 -2.67
N GLN A 50 23.32 0.61 -1.71
CA GLN A 50 23.92 -0.08 -0.57
C GLN A 50 24.74 -1.30 -0.98
N GLN A 51 24.30 -2.05 -2.01
CA GLN A 51 25.06 -3.18 -2.55
C GLN A 51 26.40 -2.75 -3.17
N ILE A 52 26.42 -1.62 -3.89
CA ILE A 52 27.65 -1.08 -4.48
C ILE A 52 28.63 -0.63 -3.39
N GLU A 53 28.14 -0.01 -2.32
CA GLU A 53 28.97 0.40 -1.18
C GLU A 53 29.52 -0.81 -0.39
N SER A 54 28.71 -1.86 -0.18
CA SER A 54 29.18 -3.08 0.50
C SER A 54 30.25 -3.83 -0.29
N ASP A 55 30.11 -3.94 -1.63
CA ASP A 55 31.13 -4.56 -2.48
C ASP A 55 32.44 -3.76 -2.49
N SER A 56 32.38 -2.45 -2.25
CA SER A 56 33.55 -1.58 -2.15
C SER A 56 34.27 -1.70 -0.79
N GLN A 57 33.56 -2.11 0.27
CA GLN A 57 34.09 -2.25 1.64
C GLN A 57 34.47 -3.70 1.99
N HIS A 58 33.98 -4.70 1.26
CA HIS A 58 34.30 -6.12 1.47
C HIS A 58 35.72 -6.54 1.04
N ALA A 59 36.58 -5.61 0.61
CA ALA A 59 38.00 -5.90 0.39
C ALA A 59 38.83 -5.94 1.70
N GLU A 60 38.36 -5.36 2.82
CA GLU A 60 39.21 -5.17 4.01
C GLU A 60 38.67 -5.78 5.32
N GLU A 61 37.38 -6.14 5.44
CA GLU A 61 36.85 -6.68 6.71
C GLU A 61 35.80 -7.77 6.47
N SER A 62 36.28 -8.91 5.97
CA SER A 62 35.54 -10.17 6.03
C SER A 62 35.74 -10.76 7.43
N LEU A 63 34.67 -10.79 8.23
CA LEU A 63 34.29 -11.81 9.23
C LEU A 63 33.14 -11.24 10.10
N ASP A 64 32.06 -12.01 10.26
CA ASP A 64 30.87 -11.79 11.11
C ASP A 64 29.75 -10.84 10.64
N THR A 65 28.92 -11.30 9.69
CA THR A 65 27.44 -11.25 9.84
C THR A 65 26.73 -12.16 8.81
N PRO A 66 26.46 -13.45 9.11
CA PRO A 66 25.66 -14.31 8.24
C PRO A 66 24.25 -14.46 8.81
N LEU A 67 23.41 -13.43 8.74
CA LEU A 67 22.02 -13.54 9.24
C LEU A 67 20.95 -13.03 8.28
N LEU A 68 21.31 -12.45 7.13
CA LEU A 68 20.34 -11.90 6.17
C LEU A 68 20.22 -12.68 4.85
N LEU A 69 21.10 -13.64 4.56
CA LEU A 69 21.11 -14.31 3.24
C LEU A 69 20.28 -15.61 3.14
N ASP A 70 19.81 -16.17 4.25
CA ASP A 70 19.21 -17.54 4.24
C ASP A 70 17.69 -17.60 4.44
N GLN A 71 16.99 -16.47 4.59
CA GLN A 71 15.54 -16.51 4.87
C GLN A 71 14.66 -16.73 3.62
N ASP A 72 15.22 -16.66 2.41
CA ASP A 72 14.45 -16.80 1.17
C ASP A 72 14.35 -18.24 0.62
N LYS A 73 15.04 -19.23 1.23
CA LYS A 73 15.10 -20.60 0.67
C LYS A 73 14.35 -21.69 1.46
N LEU A 74 13.65 -21.34 2.53
CA LEU A 74 12.89 -22.30 3.37
C LEU A 74 11.48 -21.77 3.70
N ALA A 75 10.71 -21.43 2.67
CA ALA A 75 9.27 -21.27 2.79
C ALA A 75 8.60 -22.66 2.83
N ASP A 76 8.43 -23.18 4.05
CA ASP A 76 7.65 -24.37 4.35
C ASP A 76 6.17 -24.15 3.92
N PRO A 77 5.57 -25.04 3.10
CA PRO A 77 4.19 -24.92 2.64
C PRO A 77 3.13 -24.99 3.77
N SER A 78 3.53 -25.29 5.01
CA SER A 78 2.66 -25.27 6.20
C SER A 78 2.56 -23.90 6.89
N LYS A 79 3.33 -22.89 6.47
CA LYS A 79 3.31 -21.55 7.08
C LYS A 79 2.24 -20.65 6.43
N PRO A 80 1.23 -20.16 7.18
CA PRO A 80 0.21 -19.29 6.62
C PRO A 80 0.77 -17.91 6.21
N VAL A 81 0.47 -17.54 4.95
CA VAL A 81 0.54 -16.25 4.26
C VAL A 81 1.79 -15.39 4.52
N GLN A 82 2.73 -15.44 3.56
CA GLN A 82 3.71 -14.37 3.34
C GLN A 82 2.97 -13.19 2.71
N LEU A 83 2.46 -12.28 3.53
CA LEU A 83 1.82 -11.05 3.05
C LEU A 83 2.94 -10.12 2.54
N GLY A 84 2.91 -9.80 1.24
CA GLY A 84 3.88 -8.90 0.62
C GLY A 84 3.83 -7.49 1.22
N PHE A 85 2.92 -6.65 0.72
CA PHE A 85 2.68 -5.31 1.27
C PHE A 85 1.19 -4.98 1.19
N LEU A 86 0.72 -4.11 2.08
CA LEU A 86 -0.63 -3.54 2.04
C LEU A 86 -0.52 -2.05 1.74
N THR A 87 -1.33 -1.56 0.81
CA THR A 87 -1.39 -0.15 0.43
C THR A 87 -2.85 0.29 0.36
N GLY A 88 -3.11 1.58 0.62
CA GLY A 88 -4.45 2.13 0.68
C GLY A 88 -4.45 3.57 1.18
N LEU A 89 -5.64 4.16 1.30
CA LEU A 89 -5.83 5.51 1.82
C LEU A 89 -6.30 5.47 3.28
N VAL A 90 -5.91 6.49 4.04
CA VAL A 90 -6.39 6.73 5.39
C VAL A 90 -6.71 8.21 5.54
N PRO A 91 -7.85 8.58 6.16
CA PRO A 91 -8.14 9.96 6.49
C PRO A 91 -6.98 10.58 7.28
N ARG A 92 -6.56 11.79 6.90
CA ARG A 92 -5.34 12.42 7.41
C ARG A 92 -5.37 12.59 8.93
N ASP A 93 -6.52 12.94 9.47
CA ASP A 93 -6.81 13.06 10.91
C ASP A 93 -6.69 11.73 11.67
N LYS A 94 -6.91 10.59 11.00
CA LYS A 94 -6.84 9.24 11.57
C LYS A 94 -5.49 8.55 11.37
N SER A 95 -4.61 9.07 10.52
CA SER A 95 -3.32 8.48 10.17
C SER A 95 -2.49 8.02 11.40
N MET A 96 -2.32 8.90 12.38
CA MET A 96 -1.56 8.62 13.61
C MET A 96 -2.24 7.59 14.52
N ALA A 97 -3.57 7.55 14.55
CA ALA A 97 -4.29 6.53 15.31
C ALA A 97 -4.15 5.15 14.66
N PHE A 98 -4.29 5.10 13.34
CA PHE A 98 -4.16 3.88 12.54
C PHE A 98 -2.77 3.23 12.68
N GLU A 99 -1.70 4.02 12.54
CA GLU A 99 -0.32 3.53 12.70
C GLU A 99 -0.08 2.95 14.10
N ARG A 100 -0.54 3.64 15.15
CA ARG A 100 -0.41 3.14 16.54
C ARG A 100 -1.15 1.83 16.76
N ILE A 101 -2.32 1.65 16.15
CA ILE A 101 -3.08 0.41 16.23
C ILE A 101 -2.32 -0.72 15.53
N LEU A 102 -1.86 -0.49 14.30
CA LEU A 102 -1.05 -1.46 13.55
C LEU A 102 0.19 -1.87 14.33
N PHE A 103 0.99 -0.90 14.80
CA PHE A 103 2.21 -1.16 15.56
C PHE A 103 1.95 -2.02 16.80
N ARG A 104 0.88 -1.74 17.55
CA ARG A 104 0.52 -2.53 18.73
C ARG A 104 0.03 -3.92 18.36
N ALA A 105 -0.82 -4.04 17.35
CA ALA A 105 -1.38 -5.32 16.90
C ALA A 105 -0.29 -6.26 16.37
N THR A 106 0.73 -5.71 15.68
CA THR A 106 1.87 -6.48 15.16
C THR A 106 3.04 -6.54 16.13
N ARG A 107 2.92 -5.98 17.35
CA ARG A 107 3.99 -5.90 18.36
C ARG A 107 5.30 -5.30 17.81
N GLY A 108 5.16 -4.27 16.97
CA GLY A 108 6.26 -3.58 16.31
C GLY A 108 6.79 -4.26 15.06
N ASN A 109 6.24 -5.41 14.66
CA ASN A 109 6.60 -6.09 13.42
C ASN A 109 5.81 -5.55 12.22
N VAL A 110 5.81 -4.23 12.04
CA VAL A 110 5.22 -3.57 10.86
C VAL A 110 6.09 -2.40 10.45
N PHE A 111 6.24 -2.25 9.15
CA PHE A 111 6.88 -1.09 8.55
C PHE A 111 5.83 -0.27 7.80
N VAL A 112 5.68 1.00 8.19
CA VAL A 112 4.67 1.89 7.60
C VAL A 112 5.38 3.02 6.86
N ARG A 113 4.88 3.32 5.66
CA ARG A 113 5.26 4.48 4.84
C ARG A 113 3.98 5.20 4.45
N GLN A 114 4.02 6.54 4.50
CA GLN A 114 2.87 7.39 4.22
C GLN A 114 3.29 8.51 3.28
N ALA A 115 2.41 8.85 2.33
CA ALA A 115 2.51 10.04 1.50
C ALA A 115 1.21 10.81 1.62
N SER A 116 1.29 12.14 1.76
CA SER A 116 0.11 12.98 1.74
C SER A 116 -0.44 13.10 0.33
N VAL A 117 -1.75 13.01 0.22
CA VAL A 117 -2.50 13.33 -1.01
C VAL A 117 -2.91 14.80 -0.93
N GLU A 118 -2.62 15.58 -1.97
CA GLU A 118 -2.96 17.01 -2.02
C GLU A 118 -4.45 17.26 -2.24
N ASN A 119 -5.05 16.52 -3.18
CA ASN A 119 -6.44 16.70 -3.55
C ASN A 119 -7.36 15.88 -2.63
N PRO A 120 -8.52 16.41 -2.22
CA PRO A 120 -9.49 15.65 -1.46
C PRO A 120 -10.00 14.49 -2.31
N VAL A 121 -10.12 13.31 -1.67
CA VAL A 121 -10.69 12.11 -2.28
C VAL A 121 -12.07 11.89 -1.67
N ILE A 122 -13.05 11.61 -2.53
CA ILE A 122 -14.41 11.27 -2.11
C ILE A 122 -14.41 9.79 -1.75
N ASP A 123 -14.95 9.46 -0.58
CA ASP A 123 -15.13 8.08 -0.14
C ASP A 123 -16.08 7.35 -1.10
N PRO A 124 -15.73 6.14 -1.59
CA PRO A 124 -16.60 5.34 -2.44
C PRO A 124 -17.89 4.85 -1.75
#